data_AF-A0A2M6VCG4-F1
#
_entry.id   AF-A0A2M6VCG4-F1
#
_cell.length_a   1.000
_cell.length_b   1.000
_cell.length_c   1.000
_cell.angle_alpha   90.00
_cell.angle_beta   90.00
_cell.angle_gamma   90.00
#
_symmetry.space_group_name_H-M   'P 1'
#
loop_
_entity.id
_entity.type
_entity.pdbx_description
1 polymer ?
#
loop_
_entity_poly.entity_id
_entity_poly.type
_entity_poly.pdbx_seq_one_letter_code
_entity_poly.pdbx_strand_id
1 'polypeptide(L)'
;MPTTLTLKNIPEAVYDRLKLAAEMHRRSLNSEAIVCLESVLMPTKMMPSERIARARELRATLAAGKFRARDIDAAKREDRP
;
A
#
# COMPACT_ATOMS: atom_id res chain seq x y z
N MET A 1 1.34 -6.84 23.73
CA MET A 1 0.15 -6.21 24.34
C MET A 1 -0.26 -5.02 23.50
N PRO A 2 -1.55 -4.81 23.18
CA PRO A 2 -1.97 -3.63 22.44
C PRO A 2 -1.73 -2.38 23.29
N THR A 3 -1.15 -1.35 22.67
CA THR A 3 -0.92 -0.05 23.32
C THR A 3 -1.89 0.95 22.73
N THR A 4 -2.64 1.64 23.59
CA THR A 4 -3.60 2.67 23.16
C THR A 4 -2.91 4.04 23.15
N LEU A 5 -2.95 4.72 22.02
CA LEU A 5 -2.48 6.10 21.86
C LEU A 5 -3.67 7.02 21.62
N THR A 6 -3.80 8.09 22.40
CA THR A 6 -4.79 9.16 22.16
C THR A 6 -4.09 10.38 21.60
N LEU A 7 -4.50 10.82 20.42
CA LEU A 7 -4.03 12.04 19.79
C LEU A 7 -4.99 13.18 20.16
N LYS A 8 -4.50 14.22 20.84
CA LYS A 8 -5.26 15.43 21.17
C LYS A 8 -4.82 16.59 20.29
N ASN A 9 -5.73 17.54 20.04
CA ASN A 9 -5.46 18.74 19.25
C ASN A 9 -4.93 18.45 17.84
N ILE A 10 -5.47 17.43 17.17
CA ILE A 10 -5.12 17.15 15.78
C ILE A 10 -5.62 18.31 14.90
N PRO A 11 -4.77 18.93 14.08
CA PRO A 11 -5.22 19.95 13.13
C PRO A 11 -6.29 19.39 12.19
N GLU A 12 -7.34 20.15 11.93
CA GLU A 12 -8.49 19.72 11.12
C GLU A 12 -8.05 19.20 9.74
N ALA A 13 -7.13 19.91 9.08
CA ALA A 13 -6.56 19.50 7.80
C ALA A 13 -5.85 18.13 7.83
N VAL A 14 -5.28 17.73 8.98
CA VAL A 14 -4.66 16.40 9.15
C VAL A 14 -5.73 15.33 9.33
N TYR A 15 -6.77 15.62 10.11
CA TYR A 15 -7.89 14.72 10.31
C TYR A 15 -8.63 14.44 8.98
N ASP A 16 -8.88 15.46 8.17
CA ASP A 16 -9.57 15.33 6.88
C ASP A 16 -8.77 14.47 5.90
N ARG A 17 -7.45 14.69 5.81
CA ARG A 17 -6.57 13.85 4.98
C ARG A 17 -6.56 12.40 5.45
N LEU A 18 -6.53 12.18 6.76
CA LEU A 18 -6.56 10.83 7.33
C LEU A 18 -7.89 10.12 7.02
N LYS A 19 -9.01 10.83 7.10
CA LYS A 19 -10.33 10.30 6.77
C LYS A 19 -10.44 9.93 5.29
N LEU A 20 -9.98 10.81 4.40
CA LEU A 20 -9.98 10.56 2.97
C LEU A 20 -9.10 9.35 2.60
N ALA A 21 -7.91 9.24 3.20
CA ALA A 21 -7.03 8.08 3.02
C ALA A 21 -7.70 6.78 3.51
N ALA A 22 -8.35 6.81 4.67
CA ALA A 22 -9.06 5.66 5.23
C ALA A 22 -10.20 5.17 4.30
N GLU A 23 -10.99 6.10 3.74
CA GLU A 23 -12.03 5.79 2.76
C GLU A 23 -11.45 5.19 1.48
N MET A 24 -10.40 5.80 0.92
CA MET A 24 -9.70 5.29 -0.26
C MET A 24 -9.15 3.88 -0.05
N HIS A 25 -8.58 3.60 1.11
CA HIS A 25 -8.01 2.30 1.44
C HIS A 25 -9.06 1.29 1.95
N ARG A 26 -10.32 1.71 2.11
CA ARG A 26 -11.43 0.92 2.69
C ARG A 26 -11.08 0.37 4.07
N ARG A 27 -10.54 1.22 4.92
CA ARG A 27 -10.08 0.90 6.28
C ARG A 27 -10.73 1.81 7.31
N SER A 28 -10.74 1.37 8.57
CA SER A 28 -11.13 2.24 9.67
C SER A 28 -10.10 3.34 9.87
N LEU A 29 -10.52 4.49 10.43
CA LEU A 29 -9.62 5.60 10.74
C LEU A 29 -8.46 5.18 11.67
N ASN A 30 -8.75 4.30 12.63
CA ASN A 30 -7.73 3.77 13.55
C ASN A 30 -6.70 2.92 12.81
N SER A 31 -7.15 2.02 11.93
CA SER A 31 -6.26 1.21 11.11
C SER A 31 -5.40 2.05 10.18
N GLU A 32 -5.97 3.11 9.59
CA GLU A 32 -5.22 4.02 8.73
C GLU A 32 -4.17 4.81 9.52
N ALA A 33 -4.53 5.31 10.72
CA ALA A 33 -3.58 5.99 11.60
C ALA A 33 -2.39 5.10 11.98
N ILE A 34 -2.65 3.82 12.31
CA ILE A 34 -1.60 2.84 12.59
C ILE A 34 -0.70 2.66 11.37
N VAL A 35 -1.26 2.48 10.17
CA VAL A 35 -0.48 2.28 8.94
C VAL A 35 0.36 3.51 8.59
N CYS A 36 -0.17 4.72 8.76
CA CYS A 36 0.60 5.95 8.59
C CYS A 36 1.78 5.99 9.58
N LEU A 37 1.54 5.69 10.86
CA LEU A 37 2.60 5.65 11.88
C LEU A 37 3.65 4.58 11.57
N GLU A 38 3.23 3.37 11.17
CA GLU A 38 4.12 2.29 10.77
C GLU A 38 4.97 2.70 9.56
N SER A 39 4.39 3.36 8.56
CA SER A 39 5.14 3.76 7.35
C SER A 39 6.31 4.74 7.64
N VAL A 40 6.16 5.58 8.68
CA VAL A 40 7.16 6.60 9.06
C VAL A 40 8.13 6.06 10.12
N LEU A 41 7.62 5.37 11.13
CA LEU A 41 8.38 4.90 12.30
C LEU A 41 9.02 3.53 12.08
N MET A 42 8.40 2.72 11.23
CA MET A 42 8.93 1.44 10.76
C MET A 42 9.09 1.50 9.24
N PRO A 43 10.03 2.33 8.73
CA PRO A 43 10.33 2.32 7.31
C PRO A 43 10.55 0.87 6.93
N THR A 44 9.69 0.36 6.06
CA THR A 44 9.60 -1.06 5.77
C THR A 44 10.93 -1.44 5.14
N LYS A 45 11.86 -1.93 5.96
CA LYS A 45 13.00 -2.73 5.50
C LYS A 45 12.41 -4.06 5.07
N MET A 46 11.54 -4.04 4.06
CA MET A 46 11.44 -5.20 3.20
C MET A 46 12.81 -5.26 2.55
N MET A 47 13.63 -6.16 3.05
CA MET A 47 14.97 -6.33 2.52
C MET A 47 14.82 -6.55 1.01
N PRO A 48 15.72 -6.02 0.15
CA PRO A 48 15.61 -6.21 -1.29
C PRO A 48 15.38 -7.68 -1.67
N SER A 49 15.96 -8.61 -0.90
CA SER A 49 15.72 -10.06 -0.99
C SER A 49 14.27 -10.48 -0.78
N GLU A 50 13.60 -9.99 0.27
CA GLU A 50 12.19 -10.29 0.58
C GLU A 50 11.26 -9.73 -0.50
N ARG A 51 11.58 -8.53 -1.01
CA ARG A 51 10.83 -7.93 -2.11
C ARG A 51 10.95 -8.75 -3.39
N ILE A 52 12.17 -9.20 -3.69
CA ILE A 52 12.43 -10.08 -4.84
C ILE A 52 11.75 -11.43 -4.66
N ALA A 53 11.78 -12.03 -3.46
CA ALA A 53 11.12 -13.29 -3.16
C ALA A 53 9.61 -13.20 -3.36
N ARG A 54 8.97 -12.17 -2.79
CA ARG A 54 7.53 -11.92 -2.97
C ARG A 54 7.16 -11.67 -4.43
N ALA A 55 7.99 -10.94 -5.18
CA ALA A 55 7.78 -10.72 -6.61
C ALA A 55 7.88 -12.02 -7.42
N ARG A 56 8.79 -12.93 -7.03
CA ARG A 56 8.93 -14.26 -7.66
C ARG A 56 7.74 -15.16 -7.35
N GLU A 57 7.28 -15.20 -6.09
CA GLU A 57 6.07 -15.95 -5.70
C GLU A 57 4.85 -15.46 -6.47
N LEU A 58 4.64 -14.15 -6.53
CA LEU A 58 3.56 -13.57 -7.32
C LEU A 58 3.68 -13.92 -8.81
N ARG A 59 4.90 -13.93 -9.36
CA ARG A 59 5.11 -14.31 -10.75
C ARG A 59 4.83 -15.80 -10.99
N ALA A 60 5.06 -16.65 -10.00
CA ALA A 60 4.79 -18.09 -10.08
C ALA A 60 3.28 -18.41 -10.06
N THR A 61 2.44 -17.56 -9.45
CA THR A 61 0.98 -17.74 -9.52
C THR A 61 0.38 -17.36 -10.87
N LEU A 62 1.12 -16.63 -11.71
CA LEU A 62 0.69 -16.27 -13.05
C LEU A 62 1.00 -17.41 -14.04
N ALA A 63 0.05 -17.69 -14.94
CA ALA A 63 0.27 -18.67 -16.01
C ALA A 63 1.43 -18.22 -16.92
N ALA A 64 2.49 -19.04 -16.95
CA ALA A 64 3.66 -18.79 -17.78
C ALA A 64 3.26 -18.57 -19.25
N GLY A 65 3.77 -17.51 -19.87
CA GLY A 65 3.53 -17.18 -21.28
C GLY A 65 2.25 -16.38 -21.57
N LYS A 66 1.34 -16.17 -20.61
CA LYS A 66 0.15 -15.31 -20.79
C LYS A 66 0.42 -13.81 -20.65
N PHE A 67 1.52 -13.44 -20.02
CA PHE A 67 1.89 -12.05 -19.76
C PHE A 67 3.19 -11.70 -20.48
N ARG A 68 3.13 -11.53 -21.81
CA ARG A 68 4.31 -11.09 -22.57
C ARG A 68 4.51 -9.60 -22.38
N ALA A 69 5.78 -9.17 -22.43
CA ALA A 69 6.14 -7.75 -22.27
C ALA A 69 5.35 -6.84 -23.23
N ARG A 70 5.19 -7.26 -24.50
CA ARG A 70 4.42 -6.53 -25.50
C ARG A 70 2.93 -6.38 -25.15
N ASP A 71 2.33 -7.41 -24.57
CA ASP A 71 0.89 -7.44 -24.26
C ASP A 71 0.62 -6.55 -23.03
N ILE A 72 1.53 -6.57 -22.05
CA ILE A 72 1.52 -5.65 -20.90
C ILE A 72 1.68 -4.20 -21.36
N ASP A 73 2.61 -3.93 -22.29
CA ASP A 73 2.86 -2.58 -22.78
C ASP A 73 1.73 -2.06 -23.69
N ALA A 74 1.00 -2.94 -24.38
CA ALA A 74 -0.24 -2.57 -25.07
C ALA A 74 -1.34 -2.20 -24.07
N ALA A 75 -1.58 -3.05 -23.05
CA ALA A 75 -2.58 -2.80 -22.02
C ALA A 75 -2.33 -1.50 -21.21
N LYS A 76 -1.06 -1.16 -20.92
CA LYS A 76 -0.70 0.13 -20.27
C LYS A 76 -1.10 1.38 -21.08
N ARG A 77 -1.27 1.23 -22.40
CA ARG A 77 -1.60 2.33 -23.33
C ARG A 77 -3.09 2.39 -23.66
N GLU A 78 -3.83 1.29 -23.50
CA GLU A 78 -5.28 1.25 -23.75
C GLU A 78 -6.08 2.15 -22.78
N ASP A 79 -5.66 2.25 -21.51
CA ASP A 79 -6.35 3.03 -20.48
C ASP A 79 -5.64 4.35 -20.11
N ARG A 80 -4.75 4.84 -20.96
CA ARG A 80 -4.10 6.12 -20.72
C ARG A 80 -4.72 7.19 -21.63
N PRO A 81 -5.77 7.92 -21.18
CA PRO A 81 -6.12 9.20 -21.79
C PRO A 81 -4.96 10.19 -21.69
#